data_AF-A0AAV8XI99-F1
#
_entry.id   AF-A0AAV8XI99-F1
#
_cell.length_a   1.000
_cell.length_b   1.000
_cell.length_c   1.000
_cell.angle_alpha   90.00
_cell.angle_beta   90.00
_cell.angle_gamma   90.00
#
_symmetry.space_group_name_H-M   'P 1'
#
loop_
_entity.id
_entity.type
_entity.pdbx_description
1 polymer ?
#
loop_
_entity_poly.entity_id
_entity_poly.type
_entity_poly.pdbx_seq_one_letter_code
_entity_poly.pdbx_strand_id
1 'polypeptide(L)'
;MRYWNYPSEEVSNALETVDLRNCPEQRISAADRSICARPRTLMLPIGRNNAVKKYLLSADDCISLEEWDMELNDVLCSLRLKHKEVEVMIAT
;
A
#
# COMPACT_ATOMS: atom_id res chain seq x y z
N MET A 1 -5.42 -2.79 3.81
CA MET A 1 -6.37 -2.02 2.98
C MET A 1 -7.31 -2.98 2.27
N ARG A 2 -8.57 -2.60 2.05
CA ARG A 2 -9.59 -3.40 1.35
C ARG A 2 -10.21 -2.55 0.24
N TYR A 3 -10.71 -3.17 -0.82
CA TYR A 3 -11.41 -2.45 -1.89
C TYR A 3 -12.58 -3.24 -2.47
N TRP A 4 -13.50 -2.50 -3.08
CA TRP A 4 -14.73 -2.96 -3.74
C TRP A 4 -14.87 -2.26 -5.09
N ASN A 5 -15.83 -2.68 -5.93
CA ASN A 5 -16.10 -1.95 -7.17
C ASN A 5 -16.84 -0.65 -6.90
N TYR A 6 -17.73 -0.66 -5.91
CA TYR A 6 -18.56 0.48 -5.55
C TYR A 6 -18.61 0.69 -4.03
N PRO A 7 -18.78 1.94 -3.56
CA PRO A 7 -18.91 2.21 -2.13
C PRO A 7 -20.05 1.46 -1.44
N SER A 8 -21.18 1.25 -2.14
CA SER A 8 -22.34 0.54 -1.60
C SER A 8 -22.07 -0.93 -1.26
N GLU A 9 -20.99 -1.51 -1.78
CA GLU A 9 -20.62 -2.91 -1.55
C GLU A 9 -19.83 -3.11 -0.25
N GLU A 10 -19.49 -2.05 0.50
CA GLU A 10 -18.65 -2.13 1.71
C GLU A 10 -19.23 -3.06 2.80
N VAL A 11 -20.55 -3.26 2.81
CA VAL A 11 -21.25 -4.20 3.70
C VAL A 11 -20.98 -5.67 3.36
N SER A 12 -20.43 -5.94 2.18
CA SER A 12 -20.11 -7.28 1.68
C SER A 12 -18.60 -7.53 1.72
N ASN A 13 -18.18 -8.75 1.33
CA ASN A 13 -16.77 -9.09 1.28
C ASN A 13 -16.03 -8.22 0.24
N ALA A 14 -14.90 -7.67 0.65
CA ALA A 14 -13.99 -6.97 -0.26
C ALA A 14 -13.52 -7.89 -1.38
N LEU A 15 -13.25 -7.31 -2.55
CA LEU A 15 -12.70 -8.04 -3.70
C LEU A 15 -11.33 -8.63 -3.35
N GLU A 16 -10.50 -7.85 -2.67
CA GLU A 16 -9.24 -8.30 -2.12
C GLU A 16 -8.84 -7.45 -0.91
N THR A 17 -8.00 -8.03 -0.05
CA THR A 17 -7.33 -7.31 1.04
C THR A 17 -5.84 -7.20 0.71
N VAL A 18 -5.36 -5.97 0.65
CA VAL A 18 -3.96 -5.61 0.47
C VAL A 18 -3.32 -5.45 1.84
N ASP A 19 -2.46 -6.41 2.20
CA ASP A 19 -1.75 -6.40 3.48
C ASP A 19 -0.42 -5.66 3.39
N LEU A 20 -0.39 -4.42 3.89
CA LEU A 20 0.76 -3.52 3.85
C LEU A 20 1.97 -4.03 4.65
N ARG A 21 1.78 -4.99 5.57
CA ARG A 21 2.89 -5.63 6.30
C ARG A 21 3.83 -6.38 5.37
N ASN A 22 3.32 -6.84 4.23
CA ASN A 22 4.09 -7.55 3.22
C ASN A 22 4.68 -6.62 2.15
N CYS A 23 4.62 -5.30 2.33
CA CYS A 23 5.26 -4.35 1.43
C CYS A 23 6.78 -4.37 1.62
N PRO A 24 7.58 -4.74 0.60
CA PRO A 24 9.04 -4.79 0.73
C PRO A 24 9.68 -3.39 0.71
N GLU A 25 9.02 -2.41 0.10
CA GLU A 25 9.57 -1.07 -0.11
C GLU A 25 9.52 -0.23 1.16
N GLN A 26 10.51 0.66 1.32
CA GLN A 26 10.55 1.57 2.49
C GLN A 26 9.58 2.73 2.43
N ARG A 27 9.24 3.14 1.21
CA ARG A 27 8.32 4.23 0.93
C ARG A 27 7.53 3.85 -0.31
N ILE A 28 6.23 4.05 -0.27
CA ILE A 28 5.37 4.00 -1.44
C ILE A 28 5.59 5.29 -2.22
N SER A 29 5.64 5.22 -3.54
CA SER A 29 5.89 6.39 -4.38
C SER A 29 5.05 6.35 -5.65
N ALA A 30 5.09 7.45 -6.41
CA ALA A 30 4.51 7.51 -7.74
C ALA A 30 5.10 6.41 -8.63
N ALA A 31 4.24 5.78 -9.42
CA ALA A 31 4.64 4.77 -10.39
C ALA A 31 5.58 5.36 -11.45
N ASP A 32 6.65 4.65 -11.76
CA ASP A 32 7.54 5.02 -12.86
C ASP A 32 6.76 5.04 -14.18
N ARG A 33 6.95 6.08 -15.01
CA ARG A 33 6.22 6.24 -16.27
C ARG A 33 6.56 5.18 -17.31
N SER A 34 7.72 4.53 -17.21
CA SER A 34 8.06 3.35 -18.02
C SER A 34 7.23 2.12 -17.67
N ILE A 35 6.66 2.08 -16.46
CA ILE A 35 5.78 1.00 -15.97
C ILE A 35 4.31 1.39 -16.13
N CYS A 36 3.95 2.64 -15.80
CA CYS A 36 2.58 3.13 -15.87
C CYS A 36 2.53 4.57 -16.37
N ALA A 37 1.96 4.77 -17.57
CA ALA A 37 1.80 6.10 -18.15
C ALA A 37 0.63 6.90 -17.52
N ARG A 38 -0.24 6.25 -16.73
CA ARG A 38 -1.42 6.91 -16.14
C ARG A 38 -0.94 7.93 -15.09
N PRO A 39 -1.31 9.22 -15.22
CA PRO A 39 -0.89 10.22 -14.25
C PRO A 39 -1.48 9.91 -12.87
N ARG A 40 -0.86 10.46 -11.83
CA ARG A 40 -1.35 10.36 -10.45
C ARG A 40 -1.60 8.92 -10.01
N THR A 41 -0.64 8.05 -10.30
CA THR A 41 -0.71 6.63 -9.93
C THR A 41 0.39 6.33 -8.94
N LEU A 42 0.03 5.78 -7.78
CA LEU A 42 0.98 5.21 -6.81
C LEU A 42 1.24 3.74 -7.15
N MET A 43 2.48 3.30 -6.95
CA MET A 43 2.83 1.89 -7.05
C MET A 43 3.01 1.29 -5.66
N LEU A 44 2.19 0.29 -5.35
CA LEU A 44 2.24 -0.45 -4.09
C LEU A 44 2.64 -1.91 -4.36
N PRO A 45 3.91 -2.29 -4.16
CA PRO A 45 4.34 -3.68 -4.27
C PRO A 45 4.03 -4.44 -2.98
N ILE A 46 3.54 -5.67 -3.12
CA ILE A 46 3.24 -6.59 -2.01
C ILE A 46 3.89 -7.93 -2.28
N GLY A 47 4.73 -8.38 -1.34
CA GLY A 47 5.33 -9.70 -1.35
C GLY A 47 4.29 -10.78 -1.06
N ARG A 48 4.27 -11.84 -1.85
CA ARG A 48 3.44 -13.03 -1.64
C ARG A 48 4.10 -14.25 -2.27
N ASN A 49 4.40 -15.29 -1.47
CA ASN A 49 4.91 -16.59 -1.94
C ASN A 49 6.08 -16.48 -2.95
N ASN A 50 7.16 -15.78 -2.58
CA ASN A 50 8.33 -15.52 -3.44
C ASN A 50 8.08 -14.69 -4.71
N ALA A 51 6.87 -14.15 -4.88
CA ALA A 51 6.55 -13.20 -5.93
C ALA A 51 6.23 -11.82 -5.35
N VAL A 52 6.28 -10.79 -6.19
CA VAL A 52 5.85 -9.43 -5.85
C VAL A 52 4.69 -9.06 -6.76
N LYS A 53 3.50 -8.82 -6.17
CA LYS A 53 2.35 -8.27 -6.88
C LYS A 53 2.38 -6.75 -6.76
N LYS A 54 2.38 -6.04 -7.89
CA LYS A 54 2.37 -4.57 -7.94
C LYS A 54 0.95 -4.06 -8.14
N TYR A 55 0.42 -3.33 -7.18
CA TYR A 55 -0.84 -2.61 -7.30
C TYR A 55 -0.56 -1.20 -7.81
N LEU A 56 -1.32 -0.77 -8.83
CA LEU A 56 -1.24 0.57 -9.40
C LEU A 56 -2.53 1.31 -9.04
N LEU A 57 -2.43 2.29 -8.15
CA LEU A 57 -3.56 3.00 -7.55
C LEU A 57 -3.60 4.42 -8.10
N SER A 58 -4.53 4.68 -9.03
CA SER A 58 -4.70 6.01 -9.63
C SER A 58 -5.68 6.84 -8.80
N ALA A 59 -5.30 8.09 -8.50
CA ALA A 59 -6.17 9.10 -7.93
C ALA A 59 -6.80 9.97 -9.02
N ASP A 60 -7.99 10.49 -8.74
CA ASP A 60 -8.72 11.36 -9.67
C ASP A 60 -8.07 12.75 -9.77
N ASP A 61 -7.60 13.28 -8.64
CA ASP A 61 -6.93 14.58 -8.53
C ASP A 61 -5.62 14.50 -7.72
N CYS A 62 -4.85 15.58 -7.73
CA CYS A 62 -3.54 15.64 -7.06
C CYS A 62 -3.65 15.70 -5.53
N ILE A 63 -4.74 16.26 -5.00
CA ILE A 63 -4.96 16.37 -3.56
C ILE A 63 -5.15 14.96 -2.99
N SER A 64 -6.07 14.20 -3.58
CA SER A 64 -6.30 12.80 -3.25
C SER A 64 -5.01 11.97 -3.39
N LEU A 65 -4.20 12.22 -4.42
CA LEU A 65 -2.92 11.53 -4.57
C LEU A 65 -1.97 11.81 -3.39
N GLU A 66 -1.83 13.07 -2.99
CA GLU A 66 -0.97 13.49 -1.90
C GLU A 66 -1.45 12.94 -0.55
N GLU A 67 -2.77 12.96 -0.31
CA GLU A 67 -3.38 12.34 0.88
C GLU A 67 -3.09 10.84 0.94
N TRP A 68 -3.31 10.11 -0.15
CA TRP A 68 -3.02 8.68 -0.21
C TRP A 68 -1.52 8.36 -0.09
N ASP A 69 -0.63 9.17 -0.67
CA ASP A 69 0.82 9.01 -0.50
C ASP A 69 1.22 9.20 0.97
N MET A 70 0.67 10.22 1.65
CA MET A 70 0.94 10.48 3.07
C MET A 70 0.44 9.35 3.96
N GLU A 71 -0.86 9.03 3.89
CA GLU A 71 -1.50 8.04 4.75
C GLU A 71 -0.88 6.65 4.60
N LEU A 72 -0.63 6.21 3.36
CA LEU A 72 -0.03 4.89 3.13
C LEU A 72 1.40 4.81 3.67
N ASN A 73 2.18 5.88 3.54
CA ASN A 73 3.54 5.92 4.06
C ASN A 73 3.57 6.02 5.60
N ASP A 74 2.66 6.75 6.22
CA ASP A 74 2.52 6.82 7.67
C ASP A 74 2.15 5.46 8.28
N VAL A 75 1.21 4.75 7.65
CA VAL A 75 0.87 3.37 8.03
C VAL A 75 2.08 2.45 7.87
N LEU A 76 2.82 2.55 6.76
CA LEU A 76 3.99 1.72 6.51
C LEU A 76 5.10 1.96 7.56
N CYS A 77 5.38 3.23 7.87
CA CYS A 77 6.29 3.63 8.94
C CYS A 77 5.86 3.05 10.28
N SER A 78 4.58 3.17 10.62
CA SER A 78 4.01 2.68 11.88
C SER A 78 4.13 1.16 12.02
N LEU A 79 3.86 0.40 10.95
CA LEU A 79 4.00 -1.06 10.93
C LEU A 79 5.46 -1.51 11.14
N ARG A 80 6.42 -0.75 10.61
CA ARG A 80 7.85 -1.07 10.71
C ARG A 80 8.45 -0.76 12.06
N LEU A 81 8.00 0.33 12.70
CA LEU A 81 8.42 0.64 14.07
C LEU A 81 8.00 -0.49 15.02
N LYS A 82 6.74 -0.94 14.92
CA LYS A 82 6.23 -2.07 15.72
C LYS A 82 6.97 -3.38 15.47
N HIS A 83 7.38 -3.65 14.22
CA HIS A 83 8.16 -4.86 13.91
C HIS A 83 9.51 -4.85 14.63
N LYS A 84 10.21 -3.71 14.61
CA LYS A 84 11.52 -3.56 15.27
C LYS A 84 11.41 -3.72 16.79
N GLU A 85 10.36 -3.18 17.41
CA GLU A 85 10.14 -3.36 18.85
C GLU A 85 9.94 -4.82 19.23
N VAL A 86 9.19 -5.58 18.42
CA VAL A 86 8.97 -7.02 18.63
C VAL A 86 10.27 -7.80 18.48
N GLU A 87 11.08 -7.55 17.44
CA GLU A 87 12.37 -8.23 17.27
C GLU A 87 13.33 -7.99 18.43
N VAL A 88 13.36 -6.76 18.97
CA VAL A 88 14.18 -6.43 20.15
C VAL A 88 13.71 -7.21 21.39
N MET A 89 12.41 -7.33 21.63
CA MET A 89 11.87 -8.07 22.77
C MET A 89 12.14 -9.58 22.73
N ILE A 90 12.23 -10.19 21.55
CA ILE A 90 12.48 -11.64 21.41
C ILE A 90 13.99 -11.96 21.54
N ALA A 91 14.85 -10.96 21.33
CA ALA A 91 16.31 -11.11 21.41
C ALA A 91 16.88 -10.87 22.82
N THR A 92 16.04 -10.62 23.83
CA THR A 92 16.42 -10.40 25.25
C THR A 92 15.94 -11.55 26.12
#